data_AF-A0AAX2UJ18-F1
#
_entry.id   AF-A0AAX2UJ18-F1
#
_cell.length_a   1.000
_cell.length_b   1.000
_cell.length_c   1.000
_cell.angle_alpha   90.00
_cell.angle_beta   90.00
_cell.angle_gamma   90.00
#
_symmetry.space_group_name_H-M   'P 1'
#
loop_
_entity.id
_entity.type
_entity.pdbx_description
1 polymer ?
#
loop_
_entity_poly.entity_id
_entity_poly.type
_entity_poly.pdbx_seq_one_letter_code
_entity_poly.pdbx_strand_id
1 'polypeptide(L)'
;GGGGKILTGAFCFSGAKILAKHLLKNRYDFVKSIKSYSKEKKMWAIQNATWLDFGLITNYFHSKKVISTQRSFNQIQIAKNYIIKNSSWSEKIKAEKEWFENLPPELLIYTPRYFSQKKGYALEYLCQNTLSELFVFGNLPSFVWEKIFLSIKDFLKICHSYKSEEKLNFNYKEKTLSRLKEFSRQRKIKLDKPFIFNHNICPSLNELVEFTDEFLPYVKEFGLIHGDFCFSNIMYDFRSDLIKTYDPRGMDFNSKISIFGDANYDFAKLIHSVLGLYDFIIAGFYECKLKGYELNFKLELSDNIFKIQETFRGIFKVDKSLLALCLHLFLSMLPLHYDDEKRQNALLANTYRIYTLLKEEQ
;
A
#
# COMPACT_ATOMS: atom_id res chain seq x y z
N GLY A 1 24.39 30.77 1.27
CA GLY A 1 23.77 30.78 2.61
C GLY A 1 24.61 29.94 3.54
N GLY A 2 24.89 30.42 4.75
CA GLY A 2 25.95 29.91 5.64
C GLY A 2 25.90 28.40 5.91
N GLY A 3 27.02 27.73 5.65
CA GLY A 3 27.24 26.30 5.92
C GLY A 3 27.45 26.02 7.41
N GLY A 4 26.41 26.18 8.22
CA GLY A 4 26.40 25.72 9.61
C GLY A 4 26.11 24.22 9.71
N LYS A 5 26.79 23.51 10.63
CA LYS A 5 26.40 22.15 11.00
C LYS A 5 25.13 22.21 11.87
N ILE A 6 24.12 21.40 11.55
CA ILE A 6 22.86 21.29 12.30
C ILE A 6 22.93 20.04 13.19
N LEU A 7 22.48 20.15 14.44
CA LEU A 7 22.33 19.03 15.37
C LEU A 7 20.87 18.57 15.35
N THR A 8 20.61 17.34 14.91
CA THR A 8 19.24 16.82 14.68
C THR A 8 19.21 15.29 14.84
N GLY A 9 18.02 14.74 15.06
CA GLY A 9 17.79 13.30 15.24
C GLY A 9 17.64 12.88 16.70
N ALA A 10 18.08 11.66 17.02
CA ALA A 10 17.94 11.08 18.35
C ALA A 10 19.05 11.56 19.29
N PHE A 11 18.66 11.94 20.51
CA PHE A 11 19.59 12.36 21.57
C PHE A 11 19.59 11.31 22.68
N CYS A 12 20.75 10.73 22.97
CA CYS A 12 20.94 9.81 24.08
C CYS A 12 21.72 10.49 25.20
N PHE A 13 21.21 10.39 26.43
CA PHE A 13 21.80 11.03 27.61
C PHE A 13 22.12 9.98 28.67
N SER A 14 23.38 9.95 29.11
CA SER A 14 23.84 8.97 30.11
C SER A 14 23.36 9.27 31.54
N GLY A 15 22.59 10.35 31.75
CA GLY A 15 22.17 10.78 33.08
C GLY A 15 20.93 11.67 33.05
N ALA A 16 19.75 11.05 33.19
CA ALA A 16 18.46 11.73 33.13
C ALA A 16 18.29 12.83 34.21
N LYS A 17 18.73 12.56 35.46
CA LYS A 17 18.63 13.55 36.56
C LYS A 17 19.47 14.81 36.30
N ILE A 18 20.64 14.64 35.68
CA ILE A 18 21.53 15.75 35.32
C ILE A 18 20.89 16.56 34.19
N LEU A 19 20.30 15.90 33.19
CA LEU A 19 19.56 16.58 32.13
C LEU A 19 18.38 17.39 32.69
N ALA A 20 17.58 16.82 33.59
CA ALA A 20 16.46 17.51 34.23
C ALA A 20 16.92 18.76 35.00
N LYS A 21 18.04 18.69 35.73
CA LYS A 21 18.65 19.85 36.40
C LYS A 21 19.02 20.96 35.42
N HIS A 22 19.63 20.61 34.28
CA HIS A 22 20.01 21.60 33.25
C HIS A 22 18.79 22.18 32.52
N LEU A 23 17.73 21.38 32.31
CA LEU A 23 16.46 21.86 31.77
C LEU A 23 15.82 22.89 32.69
N LEU A 24 15.71 22.60 33.99
CA LEU A 24 15.19 23.54 34.98
C LEU A 24 16.00 24.83 35.04
N LYS A 25 17.34 24.72 35.09
CA LYS A 25 18.25 25.88 35.13
C LYS A 25 18.12 26.78 33.90
N ASN A 26 17.85 26.21 32.73
CA ASN A 26 17.72 26.95 31.48
C ASN A 26 16.26 27.20 31.08
N ARG A 27 15.31 27.15 32.02
CA ARG A 27 13.87 27.41 31.78
C ARG A 27 13.30 26.56 30.64
N TYR A 28 13.66 25.28 30.61
CA TYR A 28 13.24 24.28 29.63
C TYR A 28 13.64 24.58 28.17
N ASP A 29 14.56 25.54 27.93
CA ASP A 29 15.18 25.74 26.63
C ASP A 29 16.10 24.55 26.31
N PHE A 30 15.64 23.65 25.44
CA PHE A 30 16.31 22.40 25.13
C PHE A 30 17.73 22.60 24.60
N VAL A 31 17.94 23.57 23.70
CA VAL A 31 19.24 23.82 23.07
C VAL A 31 20.24 24.35 24.09
N LYS A 32 19.83 25.32 24.92
CA LYS A 32 20.69 25.81 26.01
C LYS A 32 20.97 24.72 27.05
N SER A 33 19.99 23.86 27.32
CA SER A 33 20.11 22.76 28.26
C SER A 33 21.12 21.71 27.79
N ILE A 34 21.10 21.33 26.52
CA ILE A 34 22.12 20.44 25.94
C ILE A 34 23.51 21.07 26.01
N LYS A 35 23.65 22.35 25.64
CA LYS A 35 24.94 23.06 25.73
C LYS A 35 25.47 23.07 27.17
N SER A 36 24.61 23.35 28.15
CA SER A 36 24.97 23.35 29.57
C SER A 36 25.31 21.95 30.08
N TYR A 37 24.52 20.94 29.70
CA TYR A 37 24.76 19.53 30.03
C TYR A 37 26.10 19.04 29.47
N SER A 38 26.44 19.41 28.23
CA SER A 38 27.68 18.99 27.56
C SER A 38 28.96 19.43 28.27
N LYS A 39 28.88 20.49 29.11
CA LYS A 39 29.99 20.95 29.96
C LYS A 39 30.22 20.04 31.17
N GLU A 40 29.19 19.36 31.65
CA GLU A 40 29.26 18.45 32.81
C GLU A 40 29.43 16.99 32.39
N LYS A 41 28.80 16.58 31.27
CA LYS A 41 28.91 15.25 30.69
C LYS A 41 29.28 15.36 29.22
N LYS A 42 30.43 14.80 28.85
CA LYS A 42 30.91 14.80 27.46
C LYS A 42 29.88 14.14 26.55
N MET A 43 29.54 14.82 25.46
CA MET A 43 28.66 14.31 24.41
C MET A 43 29.47 14.09 23.14
N TRP A 44 29.12 13.06 22.37
CA TRP A 44 29.71 12.81 21.05
C TRP A 44 28.64 13.05 19.99
N ALA A 45 28.95 13.90 19.02
CA ALA A 45 28.11 14.06 17.85
C ALA A 45 28.53 13.04 16.80
N ILE A 46 27.57 12.27 16.30
CA ILE A 46 27.78 11.40 15.15
C ILE A 46 27.53 12.25 13.91
N GLN A 47 28.59 12.56 13.17
CA GLN A 47 28.45 13.33 11.94
C GLN A 47 27.89 12.41 10.85
N ASN A 48 26.73 12.79 10.31
CA ASN A 48 26.14 12.12 9.18
C ASN A 48 26.11 13.06 7.98
N ALA A 49 26.65 12.61 6.83
CA ALA A 49 26.64 13.36 5.58
C ALA A 49 25.30 13.20 4.81
N THR A 50 24.47 12.22 5.17
CA THR A 50 23.18 11.95 4.53
C THR A 50 22.02 12.51 5.36
N TRP A 51 22.14 13.77 5.78
CA TRP A 51 20.99 14.45 6.37
C TRP A 51 19.97 14.75 5.28
N LEU A 52 18.73 14.34 5.55
CA LEU A 52 17.59 14.54 4.68
C LEU A 52 16.62 15.47 5.39
N ASP A 53 16.33 16.58 4.74
CA ASP A 53 15.40 17.57 5.25
C ASP A 53 13.98 17.21 4.85
N PHE A 54 13.10 17.08 5.84
CA PHE A 54 11.67 16.84 5.67
C PHE A 54 10.81 18.00 6.22
N GLY A 55 11.44 19.09 6.66
CA GLY A 55 10.75 20.24 7.28
C GLY A 55 9.98 21.11 6.31
N LEU A 56 10.26 21.00 5.00
CA LEU A 56 9.51 21.64 3.92
C LEU A 56 9.05 20.58 2.93
N ILE A 57 7.84 20.74 2.36
CA ILE A 57 7.28 19.84 1.34
C ILE A 57 8.24 19.69 0.13
N THR A 58 8.89 20.77 -0.28
CA THR A 58 9.89 20.75 -1.36
C THR A 58 11.08 19.86 -1.00
N ASN A 59 11.59 19.99 0.23
CA ASN A 59 12.73 19.23 0.71
C ASN A 59 12.35 17.77 0.99
N TYR A 60 11.11 17.48 1.39
CA TYR A 60 10.57 16.13 1.55
C TYR A 60 10.67 15.32 0.25
N PHE A 61 10.24 15.87 -0.89
CA PHE A 61 10.32 15.17 -2.18
C PHE A 61 11.77 15.02 -2.67
N HIS A 62 12.61 16.03 -2.46
CA HIS A 62 14.05 15.92 -2.74
C HIS A 62 14.72 14.82 -1.88
N SER A 63 14.36 14.73 -0.61
CA SER A 63 14.84 13.73 0.32
C SER A 63 14.35 12.32 -0.02
N LYS A 64 13.10 12.17 -0.45
CA LYS A 64 12.50 10.90 -0.91
C LYS A 64 13.23 10.35 -2.13
N LYS A 65 13.67 11.22 -3.04
CA LYS A 65 14.48 10.85 -4.21
C LYS A 65 15.86 10.28 -3.83
N VAL A 66 16.45 10.71 -2.72
CA VAL A 66 17.75 10.19 -2.23
C VAL A 66 17.59 8.87 -1.47
N ILE A 67 16.47 8.64 -0.77
CA ILE A 67 16.20 7.37 -0.06
C ILE A 67 15.85 6.24 -1.02
N SER A 68 15.04 6.53 -2.04
CA SER A 68 14.51 5.51 -2.96
C SER A 68 15.58 4.81 -3.82
N THR A 69 16.79 5.36 -3.91
CA THR A 69 17.94 4.72 -4.58
C THR A 69 18.54 3.51 -3.83
N GLN A 70 18.02 3.10 -2.67
CA GLN A 70 18.61 2.04 -1.82
C GLN A 70 17.83 0.71 -1.70
N ARG A 71 16.73 0.47 -2.43
CA ARG A 71 16.00 -0.83 -2.31
C ARG A 71 16.55 -1.92 -3.25
N SER A 72 16.86 -3.07 -2.66
CA SER A 72 17.21 -4.32 -3.32
C SER A 72 16.04 -4.87 -4.15
N PHE A 73 16.33 -5.37 -5.35
CA PHE A 73 15.46 -6.05 -6.35
C PHE A 73 14.95 -5.28 -7.57
N ASN A 74 14.89 -3.93 -7.57
CA ASN A 74 14.70 -3.14 -8.80
C ASN A 74 15.77 -2.06 -8.87
N GLN A 75 16.54 -1.98 -9.96
CA GLN A 75 17.44 -0.83 -10.18
C GLN A 75 16.61 0.39 -10.60
N ILE A 76 15.96 1.03 -9.62
CA ILE A 76 15.35 2.34 -9.82
C ILE A 76 16.49 3.36 -9.82
N GLN A 77 16.94 3.74 -11.02
CA GLN A 77 17.82 4.89 -11.18
C GLN A 77 16.96 6.14 -11.37
N ILE A 78 16.97 7.04 -10.40
CA ILE A 78 16.30 8.33 -10.54
C ILE A 78 17.25 9.31 -11.23
N ALA A 79 17.21 9.32 -12.57
CA ALA A 79 17.98 10.25 -13.38
C ALA A 79 17.23 11.59 -13.47
N LYS A 80 17.58 12.54 -12.58
CA LYS A 80 17.10 13.93 -12.42
C LYS A 80 15.57 14.17 -12.47
N ASN A 81 14.83 13.76 -13.51
CA ASN A 81 13.38 13.91 -13.66
C ASN A 81 12.66 12.62 -14.11
N TYR A 82 13.37 11.49 -14.17
CA TYR A 82 12.80 10.21 -14.62
C TYR A 82 13.03 9.09 -13.60
N ILE A 83 12.10 8.15 -13.55
CA ILE A 83 12.23 6.85 -12.91
C ILE A 83 12.44 5.83 -14.02
N ILE A 84 13.58 5.15 -14.03
CA ILE A 84 13.81 4.03 -14.94
C ILE A 84 13.42 2.73 -14.24
N LYS A 85 12.52 1.95 -14.84
CA LYS A 85 12.11 0.64 -14.34
C LYS A 85 12.70 -0.47 -15.21
N ASN A 86 13.51 -1.31 -14.58
CA ASN A 86 14.09 -2.52 -15.14
C ASN A 86 13.91 -3.66 -14.13
N SER A 87 13.58 -4.85 -14.62
CA SER A 87 13.41 -6.05 -13.78
C SER A 87 13.93 -7.29 -14.50
N SER A 88 14.31 -8.32 -13.72
CA SER A 88 14.60 -9.65 -14.23
C SER A 88 13.34 -10.38 -14.72
N TRP A 89 12.15 -9.96 -14.27
CA TRP A 89 10.88 -10.52 -14.74
C TRP A 89 10.45 -9.85 -16.05
N SER A 90 10.94 -10.41 -17.15
CA SER A 90 10.81 -9.80 -18.48
C SER A 90 9.36 -9.67 -18.95
N GLU A 91 8.51 -10.65 -18.66
CA GLU A 91 7.09 -10.68 -19.02
C GLU A 91 6.31 -9.56 -18.33
N LYS A 92 6.60 -9.30 -17.05
CA LYS A 92 5.98 -8.20 -16.29
C LYS A 92 6.32 -6.83 -16.86
N ILE A 93 7.58 -6.63 -17.23
CA ILE A 93 8.00 -5.38 -17.88
C ILE A 93 7.33 -5.22 -19.25
N LYS A 94 7.25 -6.29 -20.06
CA LYS A 94 6.54 -6.26 -21.36
C LYS A 94 5.06 -5.90 -21.17
N ALA A 95 4.39 -6.52 -20.21
CA ALA A 95 3.00 -6.25 -19.88
C ALA A 95 2.75 -4.80 -19.46
N GLU A 96 3.62 -4.22 -18.64
CA GLU A 96 3.51 -2.82 -18.25
C GLU A 96 3.73 -1.87 -19.43
N LYS A 97 4.71 -2.16 -20.30
CA LYS A 97 4.93 -1.39 -21.53
C LYS A 97 3.70 -1.43 -22.44
N GLU A 98 3.15 -2.62 -22.67
CA GLU A 98 1.93 -2.80 -23.48
C GLU A 98 0.78 -1.95 -22.92
N TRP A 99 0.63 -1.91 -21.59
CA TRP A 99 -0.37 -1.08 -20.94
C TRP A 99 -0.16 0.41 -21.22
N PHE A 100 1.04 0.95 -21.02
CA PHE A 100 1.32 2.36 -21.28
C PHE A 100 1.21 2.73 -22.77
N GLU A 101 1.65 1.85 -23.67
CA GLU A 101 1.69 2.11 -25.12
C GLU A 101 0.30 2.06 -25.76
N ASN A 102 -0.66 1.35 -25.15
CA ASN A 102 -2.03 1.21 -25.66
C ASN A 102 -3.10 1.94 -24.84
N LEU A 103 -2.69 2.84 -23.93
CA LEU A 103 -3.66 3.65 -23.19
C LEU A 103 -4.42 4.61 -24.11
N PRO A 104 -5.76 4.68 -24.01
CA PRO A 104 -6.56 5.72 -24.63
C PRO A 104 -6.11 7.15 -24.26
N PRO A 105 -6.20 8.13 -25.17
CA PRO A 105 -5.76 9.51 -24.94
C PRO A 105 -6.34 10.15 -23.68
N GLU A 106 -7.62 9.89 -23.37
CA GLU A 106 -8.33 10.41 -22.21
C GLU A 106 -7.71 9.95 -20.88
N LEU A 107 -7.04 8.78 -20.88
CA LEU A 107 -6.40 8.22 -19.70
C LEU A 107 -4.95 8.70 -19.50
N LEU A 108 -4.34 9.33 -20.50
CA LEU A 108 -2.97 9.83 -20.41
C LEU A 108 -2.81 10.95 -19.37
N ILE A 109 -3.88 11.70 -19.08
CA ILE A 109 -3.86 12.70 -17.99
C ILE A 109 -3.77 12.04 -16.61
N TYR A 110 -4.09 10.75 -16.46
CA TYR A 110 -4.01 10.03 -15.20
C TYR A 110 -2.70 9.28 -15.02
N THR A 111 -1.73 9.39 -15.94
CA THR A 111 -0.44 8.72 -15.81
C THR A 111 0.71 9.73 -15.79
N PRO A 112 1.88 9.35 -15.22
CA PRO A 112 3.13 10.04 -15.52
C PRO A 112 3.47 9.90 -17.00
N ARG A 113 4.21 10.85 -17.59
CA ARG A 113 4.67 10.68 -18.97
C ARG A 113 5.52 9.42 -19.12
N TYR A 114 5.19 8.61 -20.12
CA TYR A 114 5.89 7.36 -20.44
C TYR A 114 6.94 7.58 -21.54
N PHE A 115 8.08 6.91 -21.39
CA PHE A 115 9.21 6.96 -22.31
C PHE A 115 9.67 5.52 -22.60
N SER A 116 9.46 5.07 -23.84
CA SER A 116 9.87 3.73 -24.26
C SER A 116 11.40 3.62 -24.29
N GLN A 117 11.93 2.50 -23.81
CA GLN A 117 13.36 2.18 -23.83
C GLN A 117 13.61 0.79 -24.43
N LYS A 118 14.85 0.58 -24.92
CA LYS A 118 15.29 -0.73 -25.45
C LYS A 118 15.24 -1.84 -24.39
N LYS A 119 15.61 -1.51 -23.14
CA LYS A 119 15.47 -2.37 -21.97
C LYS A 119 14.62 -1.62 -20.95
N GLY A 120 13.53 -2.24 -20.50
CA GLY A 120 12.59 -1.59 -19.58
C GLY A 120 11.87 -0.40 -20.20
N TYR A 121 11.52 0.56 -19.34
CA TYR A 121 10.92 1.83 -19.70
C TYR A 121 11.25 2.89 -18.66
N ALA A 122 10.96 4.15 -18.97
CA ALA A 122 11.06 5.25 -18.01
C ALA A 122 9.73 5.99 -17.87
N LEU A 123 9.50 6.49 -16.66
CA LEU A 123 8.37 7.37 -16.33
C LEU A 123 8.90 8.72 -15.85
N GLU A 124 8.12 9.76 -16.08
CA GLU A 124 8.30 11.04 -15.40
C GLU A 124 8.27 10.85 -13.88
N TYR A 125 9.23 11.46 -13.19
CA TYR A 125 9.25 11.50 -11.74
C TYR A 125 8.26 12.56 -11.24
N LEU A 126 7.19 12.11 -10.60
CA LEU A 126 6.21 13.01 -9.98
C LEU A 126 6.57 13.27 -8.52
N CYS A 127 6.66 14.55 -8.15
CA CYS A 127 6.84 14.99 -6.76
C CYS A 127 5.49 15.02 -6.03
N GLN A 128 4.83 13.87 -5.92
CA GLN A 128 3.53 13.72 -5.25
C GLN A 128 3.57 12.56 -4.25
N ASN A 129 2.70 12.63 -3.24
CA ASN A 129 2.52 11.55 -2.28
C ASN A 129 1.62 10.47 -2.87
N THR A 130 1.89 9.21 -2.50
CA THR A 130 0.95 8.13 -2.78
C THR A 130 -0.25 8.23 -1.85
N LEU A 131 -1.39 7.70 -2.26
CA LEU A 131 -2.55 7.61 -1.38
C LEU A 131 -2.26 6.75 -0.15
N SER A 132 -1.36 5.77 -0.27
CA SER A 132 -0.90 4.95 0.87
C SER A 132 -0.24 5.83 1.94
N GLU A 133 0.65 6.72 1.54
CA GLU A 133 1.31 7.67 2.45
C GLU A 133 0.31 8.63 3.07
N LEU A 134 -0.62 9.17 2.26
CA LEU A 134 -1.64 10.10 2.74
C LEU A 134 -2.63 9.42 3.70
N PHE A 135 -2.97 8.16 3.45
CA PHE A 135 -3.95 7.40 4.25
C PHE A 135 -3.40 7.02 5.61
N VAL A 136 -2.15 6.56 5.65
CA VAL A 136 -1.52 6.12 6.90
C VAL A 136 -0.95 7.29 7.69
N PHE A 137 -0.28 8.24 7.04
CA PHE A 137 0.50 9.29 7.71
C PHE A 137 -0.03 10.71 7.51
N GLY A 138 -0.90 10.93 6.52
CA GLY A 138 -1.32 12.28 6.14
C GLY A 138 -2.31 12.95 7.09
N ASN A 139 -3.04 12.18 7.90
CA ASN A 139 -4.11 12.65 8.80
C ASN A 139 -5.05 13.71 8.16
N LEU A 140 -5.40 13.48 6.88
CA LEU A 140 -6.23 14.42 6.13
C LEU A 140 -7.69 14.34 6.58
N PRO A 141 -8.42 15.48 6.64
CA PRO A 141 -9.85 15.48 6.93
C PRO A 141 -10.67 14.66 5.91
N SER A 142 -11.81 14.13 6.33
CA SER A 142 -12.69 13.32 5.47
C SER A 142 -13.17 14.02 4.20
N PHE A 143 -13.39 15.35 4.22
CA PHE A 143 -13.80 16.10 3.02
C PHE A 143 -12.70 16.16 1.95
N VAL A 144 -11.43 16.02 2.33
CA VAL A 144 -10.31 15.90 1.37
C VAL A 144 -10.33 14.51 0.73
N TRP A 145 -10.60 13.48 1.53
CA TRP A 145 -10.76 12.11 1.03
C TRP A 145 -11.96 11.97 0.09
N GLU A 146 -13.05 12.67 0.34
CA GLU A 146 -14.18 12.74 -0.59
C GLU A 146 -13.74 13.19 -1.99
N LYS A 147 -12.95 14.28 -2.09
CA LYS A 147 -12.40 14.74 -3.37
C LYS A 147 -11.49 13.69 -4.03
N ILE A 148 -10.63 13.05 -3.25
CA ILE A 148 -9.75 11.98 -3.73
C ILE A 148 -10.59 10.83 -4.30
N PHE A 149 -11.62 10.39 -3.60
CA PHE A 149 -12.51 9.32 -4.03
C PHE A 149 -13.31 9.67 -5.28
N LEU A 150 -13.76 10.92 -5.42
CA LEU A 150 -14.40 11.38 -6.65
C LEU A 150 -13.42 11.35 -7.84
N SER A 151 -12.18 11.81 -7.65
CA SER A 151 -11.13 11.73 -8.67
C SER A 151 -10.82 10.28 -9.10
N ILE A 152 -10.79 9.35 -8.15
CA ILE A 152 -10.66 7.91 -8.41
C ILE A 152 -11.86 7.38 -9.21
N LYS A 153 -13.07 7.78 -8.83
CA LYS A 153 -14.31 7.35 -9.49
C LYS A 153 -14.36 7.83 -10.95
N ASP A 154 -13.92 9.06 -11.22
CA ASP A 154 -13.84 9.60 -12.57
C ASP A 154 -12.84 8.82 -13.44
N PHE A 155 -11.66 8.52 -12.91
CA PHE A 155 -10.69 7.65 -13.59
C PHE A 155 -11.29 6.28 -13.92
N LEU A 156 -11.86 5.59 -12.93
CA LEU A 156 -12.42 4.25 -13.13
C LEU A 156 -13.58 4.24 -14.13
N LYS A 157 -14.42 5.28 -14.11
CA LYS A 157 -15.51 5.43 -15.08
C LYS A 157 -14.98 5.48 -16.51
N ILE A 158 -13.91 6.23 -16.77
CA ILE A 158 -13.29 6.32 -18.10
C ILE A 158 -12.58 5.00 -18.42
N CYS A 159 -11.75 4.51 -17.50
CA CYS A 159 -10.98 3.27 -17.63
C CYS A 159 -11.87 2.08 -18.02
N HIS A 160 -12.92 1.81 -17.26
CA HIS A 160 -13.78 0.63 -17.44
C HIS A 160 -14.79 0.79 -18.59
N SER A 161 -14.83 1.96 -19.24
CA SER A 161 -15.70 2.21 -20.40
C SER A 161 -15.18 1.54 -21.68
N TYR A 162 -13.87 1.30 -21.79
CA TYR A 162 -13.27 0.56 -22.90
C TYR A 162 -13.45 -0.94 -22.67
N LYS A 163 -14.18 -1.62 -23.57
CA LYS A 163 -14.53 -3.03 -23.46
C LYS A 163 -13.75 -3.91 -24.42
N SER A 164 -13.61 -5.19 -24.07
CA SER A 164 -13.01 -6.22 -24.91
C SER A 164 -13.74 -7.55 -24.73
N GLU A 165 -13.90 -8.27 -25.83
CA GLU A 165 -14.42 -9.64 -25.87
C GLU A 165 -13.31 -10.70 -25.73
N GLU A 166 -12.07 -10.27 -25.44
CA GLU A 166 -10.96 -11.19 -25.21
C GLU A 166 -11.28 -12.21 -24.12
N LYS A 167 -10.98 -13.49 -24.37
CA LYS A 167 -11.01 -14.50 -23.32
C LYS A 167 -9.77 -14.36 -22.44
N LEU A 168 -9.98 -13.95 -21.19
CA LEU A 168 -8.94 -13.73 -20.18
C LEU A 168 -9.21 -14.56 -18.92
N ASN A 169 -8.16 -14.99 -18.23
CA ASN A 169 -8.30 -15.74 -16.99
C ASN A 169 -8.29 -14.83 -15.75
N PHE A 170 -9.46 -14.62 -15.16
CA PHE A 170 -9.66 -14.00 -13.85
C PHE A 170 -10.31 -14.97 -12.84
N ASN A 171 -9.94 -16.26 -12.87
CA ASN A 171 -10.43 -17.25 -11.91
C ASN A 171 -9.82 -17.03 -10.50
N TYR A 172 -10.54 -16.30 -9.66
CA TYR A 172 -10.12 -15.94 -8.30
C TYR A 172 -9.93 -17.15 -7.39
N LYS A 173 -10.87 -18.11 -7.45
CA LYS A 173 -10.88 -19.31 -6.61
C LYS A 173 -9.68 -20.20 -6.90
N GLU A 174 -9.44 -20.51 -8.17
CA GLU A 174 -8.30 -21.33 -8.60
C GLU A 174 -6.96 -20.70 -8.18
N LYS A 175 -6.78 -19.40 -8.46
CA LYS A 175 -5.59 -18.65 -8.05
C LYS A 175 -5.39 -18.69 -6.53
N THR A 176 -6.47 -18.50 -5.77
CA THR A 176 -6.42 -18.48 -4.30
C THR A 176 -6.06 -19.85 -3.74
N LEU A 177 -6.70 -20.92 -4.21
CA LEU A 177 -6.40 -22.29 -3.79
C LEU A 177 -4.95 -22.68 -4.10
N SER A 178 -4.44 -22.30 -5.28
CA SER A 178 -3.03 -22.52 -5.64
C SER A 178 -2.08 -21.82 -4.66
N ARG A 179 -2.36 -20.55 -4.33
CA ARG A 179 -1.56 -19.76 -3.38
C ARG A 179 -1.67 -20.25 -1.93
N LEU A 180 -2.84 -20.74 -1.50
CA LEU A 180 -3.01 -21.32 -0.18
C LEU A 180 -2.22 -22.63 -0.01
N LYS A 181 -2.13 -23.46 -1.05
CA LYS A 181 -1.26 -24.65 -1.04
C LYS A 181 0.21 -24.25 -0.84
N GLU A 182 0.66 -23.20 -1.51
CA GLU A 182 2.01 -22.65 -1.31
C GLU A 182 2.22 -22.16 0.13
N PHE A 183 1.27 -21.38 0.67
CA PHE A 183 1.29 -20.89 2.05
C PHE A 183 1.31 -22.03 3.08
N SER A 184 0.50 -23.07 2.87
CA SER A 184 0.47 -24.26 3.73
C SER A 184 1.84 -24.94 3.79
N ARG A 185 2.52 -25.12 2.65
CA ARG A 185 3.86 -25.68 2.58
C ARG A 185 4.90 -24.80 3.30
N GLN A 186 4.82 -23.49 3.12
CA GLN A 186 5.74 -22.52 3.72
C GLN A 186 5.61 -22.46 5.26
N ARG A 187 4.37 -22.44 5.79
CA ARG A 187 4.09 -22.22 7.22
C ARG A 187 3.71 -23.48 8.00
N LYS A 188 3.57 -24.62 7.33
CA LYS A 188 3.09 -25.89 7.92
C LYS A 188 1.70 -25.75 8.59
N ILE A 189 0.87 -24.84 8.06
CA ILE A 189 -0.51 -24.63 8.48
C ILE A 189 -1.42 -25.54 7.65
N LYS A 190 -2.32 -26.28 8.30
CA LYS A 190 -3.35 -27.10 7.67
C LYS A 190 -4.51 -26.20 7.24
N LEU A 191 -4.87 -26.27 5.97
CA LEU A 191 -5.87 -25.38 5.37
C LEU A 191 -7.31 -25.69 5.78
N ASP A 192 -7.59 -26.95 6.15
CA ASP A 192 -8.91 -27.44 6.58
C ASP A 192 -9.12 -27.38 8.10
N LYS A 193 -8.20 -26.76 8.85
CA LYS A 193 -8.35 -26.62 10.30
C LYS A 193 -8.92 -25.23 10.64
N PRO A 194 -10.01 -25.16 11.43
CA PRO A 194 -10.57 -23.89 11.90
C PRO A 194 -9.58 -23.06 12.71
N PHE A 195 -9.77 -21.74 12.67
CA PHE A 195 -9.03 -20.78 13.48
C PHE A 195 -9.89 -20.22 14.60
N ILE A 196 -9.25 -19.71 15.65
CA ILE A 196 -9.89 -18.89 16.67
C ILE A 196 -9.38 -17.47 16.47
N PHE A 197 -10.24 -16.56 16.01
CA PHE A 197 -9.90 -15.16 15.76
C PHE A 197 -10.54 -14.27 16.83
N ASN A 198 -9.72 -13.57 17.62
CA ASN A 198 -10.17 -12.72 18.73
C ASN A 198 -11.25 -13.40 19.59
N HIS A 199 -10.96 -14.61 20.07
CA HIS A 199 -11.83 -15.48 20.87
C HIS A 199 -13.06 -16.09 20.17
N ASN A 200 -13.28 -15.80 18.88
CA ASN A 200 -14.38 -16.39 18.12
C ASN A 200 -13.88 -17.54 17.24
N ILE A 201 -14.62 -18.65 17.22
CA ILE A 201 -14.35 -19.74 16.28
C ILE A 201 -14.68 -19.26 14.87
N CYS A 202 -13.73 -19.39 13.96
CA CYS A 202 -13.86 -19.02 12.57
C CYS A 202 -13.59 -20.22 11.65
N PRO A 203 -14.12 -20.20 10.43
CA PRO A 203 -13.86 -21.26 9.45
C PRO A 203 -12.37 -21.44 9.16
N SER A 204 -12.04 -22.60 8.63
CA SER A 204 -10.76 -22.89 8.01
C SER A 204 -10.56 -22.06 6.73
N LEU A 205 -9.34 -22.03 6.20
CA LEU A 205 -9.03 -21.24 5.00
C LEU A 205 -9.73 -21.78 3.75
N ASN A 206 -9.92 -23.10 3.65
CA ASN A 206 -10.68 -23.70 2.56
C ASN A 206 -12.18 -23.39 2.68
N GLU A 207 -12.74 -23.47 3.89
CA GLU A 207 -14.14 -23.09 4.14
C GLU A 207 -14.39 -21.59 3.85
N LEU A 208 -13.41 -20.71 4.07
CA LEU A 208 -13.52 -19.29 3.66
C LEU A 208 -13.64 -19.16 2.13
N VAL A 209 -12.84 -19.92 1.37
CA VAL A 209 -12.89 -19.91 -0.11
C VAL A 209 -14.22 -20.46 -0.62
N GLU A 210 -14.74 -21.51 0.01
CA GLU A 210 -16.05 -22.09 -0.32
C GLU A 210 -17.19 -21.13 0.01
N PHE A 211 -17.15 -20.49 1.17
CA PHE A 211 -18.13 -19.47 1.58
C PHE A 211 -18.21 -18.32 0.58
N THR A 212 -17.09 -17.88 0.02
CA THR A 212 -17.08 -16.77 -0.94
C THR A 212 -17.57 -17.11 -2.34
N ASP A 213 -17.72 -18.40 -2.68
CA ASP A 213 -18.01 -18.84 -4.06
C ASP A 213 -19.34 -18.29 -4.59
N GLU A 214 -20.36 -18.17 -3.74
CA GLU A 214 -21.67 -17.62 -4.11
C GLU A 214 -21.66 -16.10 -4.35
N PHE A 215 -20.68 -15.39 -3.80
CA PHE A 215 -20.56 -13.93 -3.90
C PHE A 215 -19.64 -13.50 -5.04
N LEU A 216 -18.82 -14.40 -5.58
CA LEU A 216 -17.89 -14.05 -6.65
C LEU A 216 -18.62 -13.59 -7.91
N PRO A 217 -18.17 -12.51 -8.56
CA PRO A 217 -18.85 -11.99 -9.73
C PRO A 217 -18.65 -12.92 -10.93
N TYR A 218 -19.71 -13.08 -11.72
CA TYR A 218 -19.62 -13.74 -13.01
C TYR A 218 -19.16 -12.74 -14.08
N VAL A 219 -17.94 -12.92 -14.60
CA VAL A 219 -17.34 -11.99 -15.57
C VAL A 219 -17.79 -12.36 -16.99
N LYS A 220 -18.67 -11.54 -17.56
CA LYS A 220 -19.17 -11.70 -18.95
C LYS A 220 -18.36 -10.92 -19.98
N GLU A 221 -17.86 -9.76 -19.58
CA GLU A 221 -17.19 -8.80 -20.43
C GLU A 221 -15.99 -8.23 -19.66
N PHE A 222 -14.87 -8.03 -20.34
CA PHE A 222 -13.69 -7.43 -19.75
C PHE A 222 -13.60 -5.95 -20.14
N GLY A 223 -13.17 -5.13 -19.19
CA GLY A 223 -12.88 -3.71 -19.41
C GLY A 223 -11.39 -3.45 -19.38
N LEU A 224 -10.92 -2.30 -19.88
CA LEU A 224 -9.56 -1.86 -19.62
C LEU A 224 -9.42 -1.68 -18.10
N ILE A 225 -8.37 -2.25 -17.51
CA ILE A 225 -8.13 -2.16 -16.05
C ILE A 225 -6.71 -1.72 -15.76
N HIS A 226 -6.49 -1.19 -14.57
CA HIS A 226 -5.13 -1.04 -14.05
C HIS A 226 -4.59 -2.40 -13.57
N GLY A 227 -5.43 -3.20 -12.92
CA GLY A 227 -5.15 -4.56 -12.45
C GLY A 227 -4.28 -4.66 -11.20
N ASP A 228 -3.72 -3.55 -10.73
CA ASP A 228 -3.11 -3.43 -9.39
C ASP A 228 -3.46 -2.09 -8.75
N PHE A 229 -4.74 -1.74 -8.74
CA PHE A 229 -5.26 -0.42 -8.40
C PHE A 229 -5.37 -0.18 -6.88
N CYS A 230 -4.27 -0.39 -6.15
CA CYS A 230 -4.18 -0.13 -4.71
C CYS A 230 -3.55 1.25 -4.42
N PHE A 231 -3.70 1.74 -3.19
CA PHE A 231 -3.26 3.07 -2.79
C PHE A 231 -1.76 3.34 -2.96
N SER A 232 -0.91 2.31 -2.91
CA SER A 232 0.53 2.48 -3.16
C SER A 232 0.83 2.86 -4.62
N ASN A 233 -0.06 2.50 -5.55
CA ASN A 233 0.10 2.70 -6.99
C ASN A 233 -0.67 3.92 -7.51
N ILE A 234 -1.25 4.70 -6.60
CA ILE A 234 -2.01 5.92 -6.90
C ILE A 234 -1.36 7.08 -6.14
N MET A 235 -1.02 8.14 -6.85
CA MET A 235 -0.61 9.44 -6.31
C MET A 235 -1.73 10.44 -6.43
N TYR A 236 -1.71 11.48 -5.60
CA TYR A 236 -2.67 12.58 -5.67
C TYR A 236 -1.97 13.92 -5.82
N ASP A 237 -2.39 14.70 -6.80
CA ASP A 237 -1.95 16.08 -6.99
C ASP A 237 -3.01 17.04 -6.44
N PHE A 238 -2.72 17.61 -5.26
CA PHE A 238 -3.59 18.58 -4.58
C PHE A 238 -3.78 19.90 -5.35
N ARG A 239 -2.95 20.20 -6.36
CA ARG A 239 -3.09 21.44 -7.13
C ARG A 239 -4.11 21.30 -8.24
N SER A 240 -4.14 20.13 -8.88
CA SER A 240 -5.08 19.83 -9.95
C SER A 240 -6.29 19.01 -9.49
N ASP A 241 -6.34 18.59 -8.23
CA ASP A 241 -7.34 17.65 -7.69
C ASP A 241 -7.45 16.34 -8.51
N LEU A 242 -6.32 15.88 -9.07
CA LEU A 242 -6.24 14.70 -9.95
C LEU A 242 -5.37 13.60 -9.35
N ILE A 243 -5.81 12.35 -9.53
CA ILE A 243 -4.95 11.20 -9.28
C ILE A 243 -3.96 10.96 -10.44
N LYS A 244 -2.86 10.29 -10.11
CA LYS A 244 -1.88 9.76 -11.07
C LYS A 244 -1.57 8.31 -10.73
N THR A 245 -1.63 7.41 -11.71
CA THR A 245 -1.55 5.96 -11.53
C THR A 245 -0.34 5.40 -12.24
N TYR A 246 0.31 4.40 -11.65
CA TYR A 246 1.50 3.77 -12.21
C TYR A 246 1.60 2.32 -11.71
N ASP A 247 2.49 1.54 -12.32
CA ASP A 247 2.67 0.12 -12.02
C ASP A 247 1.42 -0.74 -12.31
N PRO A 248 0.87 -0.68 -13.54
CA PRO A 248 -0.27 -1.51 -13.93
C PRO A 248 0.11 -2.98 -13.96
N ARG A 249 -0.87 -3.88 -13.81
CA ARG A 249 -0.65 -5.32 -13.90
C ARG A 249 -0.29 -5.76 -15.32
N GLY A 250 -1.10 -5.34 -16.31
CA GLY A 250 -0.92 -5.60 -17.74
C GLY A 250 -1.06 -7.07 -18.19
N MET A 251 -1.58 -7.94 -17.32
CA MET A 251 -1.73 -9.37 -17.61
C MET A 251 -2.80 -10.04 -16.75
N ASP A 252 -3.36 -11.14 -17.25
CA ASP A 252 -4.33 -11.98 -16.54
C ASP A 252 -3.66 -12.87 -15.46
N PHE A 253 -4.38 -13.87 -14.93
CA PHE A 253 -3.83 -14.78 -13.91
C PHE A 253 -2.93 -15.89 -14.47
N ASN A 254 -2.94 -16.11 -15.79
CA ASN A 254 -2.06 -17.05 -16.50
C ASN A 254 -0.89 -16.34 -17.19
N SER A 255 -0.65 -15.07 -16.87
CA SER A 255 0.41 -14.24 -17.48
C SER A 255 0.19 -13.95 -18.97
N LYS A 256 -1.03 -14.09 -19.48
CA LYS A 256 -1.38 -13.57 -20.82
C LYS A 256 -1.38 -12.05 -20.74
N ILE A 257 -0.54 -11.42 -21.56
CA ILE A 257 -0.45 -9.96 -21.65
C ILE A 257 -1.75 -9.41 -22.26
N SER A 258 -2.38 -8.48 -21.55
CA SER A 258 -3.56 -7.73 -22.01
C SER A 258 -3.77 -6.53 -21.10
N ILE A 259 -4.24 -5.43 -21.68
CA ILE A 259 -4.66 -4.24 -20.90
C ILE A 259 -6.06 -4.39 -20.32
N PHE A 260 -6.79 -5.41 -20.77
CA PHE A 260 -8.15 -5.70 -20.36
C PHE A 260 -8.18 -6.69 -19.20
N GLY A 261 -9.30 -6.70 -18.47
CA GLY A 261 -9.55 -7.63 -17.39
C GLY A 261 -10.84 -7.34 -16.64
N ASP A 262 -11.03 -8.00 -15.50
CA ASP A 262 -12.25 -7.84 -14.72
C ASP A 262 -12.23 -6.50 -13.97
N ALA A 263 -13.16 -5.61 -14.30
CA ALA A 263 -13.32 -4.30 -13.67
C ALA A 263 -13.50 -4.39 -12.14
N ASN A 264 -14.15 -5.46 -11.66
CA ASN A 264 -14.32 -5.70 -10.22
C ASN A 264 -12.98 -5.89 -9.51
N TYR A 265 -11.93 -6.28 -10.22
CA TYR A 265 -10.59 -6.45 -9.66
C TYR A 265 -9.96 -5.12 -9.24
N ASP A 266 -10.16 -4.04 -10.00
CA ASP A 266 -9.70 -2.69 -9.62
C ASP A 266 -10.45 -2.17 -8.40
N PHE A 267 -11.78 -2.37 -8.35
CA PHE A 267 -12.59 -2.01 -7.18
C PHE A 267 -12.18 -2.81 -5.93
N ALA A 268 -11.94 -4.12 -6.08
CA ALA A 268 -11.46 -4.97 -4.99
C ALA A 268 -10.09 -4.52 -4.48
N LYS A 269 -9.19 -4.06 -5.36
CA LYS A 269 -7.88 -3.50 -5.00
C LYS A 269 -7.97 -2.16 -4.23
N LEU A 270 -8.96 -1.33 -4.55
CA LEU A 270 -9.26 -0.13 -3.75
C LEU A 270 -9.82 -0.50 -2.37
N ILE A 271 -10.80 -1.41 -2.32
CA ILE A 271 -11.38 -1.90 -1.06
C ILE A 271 -10.30 -2.52 -0.18
N HIS A 272 -9.38 -3.27 -0.78
CA HIS A 272 -8.22 -3.85 -0.12
C HIS A 272 -7.35 -2.79 0.60
N SER A 273 -7.18 -1.61 0.00
CA SER A 273 -6.51 -0.48 0.67
C SER A 273 -7.38 0.17 1.74
N VAL A 274 -8.64 0.52 1.42
CA VAL A 274 -9.49 1.34 2.31
C VAL A 274 -10.14 0.55 3.43
N LEU A 275 -10.95 -0.46 3.08
CA LEU A 275 -11.68 -1.29 4.05
C LEU A 275 -10.84 -2.45 4.54
N GLY A 276 -9.99 -2.99 3.68
CA GLY A 276 -9.01 -4.03 3.98
C GLY A 276 -7.85 -3.51 4.84
N LEU A 277 -7.61 -2.20 4.87
CA LEU A 277 -6.56 -1.56 5.68
C LEU A 277 -5.17 -2.15 5.41
N TYR A 278 -4.92 -2.62 4.18
CA TYR A 278 -3.66 -3.21 3.78
C TYR A 278 -2.47 -2.28 4.07
N ASP A 279 -2.61 -1.01 3.72
CA ASP A 279 -1.54 -0.01 3.88
C ASP A 279 -1.13 0.18 5.34
N PHE A 280 -2.08 0.07 6.30
CA PHE A 280 -1.79 0.10 7.73
C PHE A 280 -1.01 -1.14 8.18
N ILE A 281 -1.32 -2.32 7.63
CA ILE A 281 -0.58 -3.55 7.91
C ILE A 281 0.83 -3.45 7.35
N ILE A 282 1.01 -2.95 6.13
CA ILE A 282 2.34 -2.77 5.54
C ILE A 282 3.18 -1.75 6.32
N ALA A 283 2.55 -0.71 6.85
CA ALA A 283 3.20 0.30 7.67
C ALA A 283 3.45 -0.13 9.13
N GLY A 284 2.92 -1.29 9.57
CA GLY A 284 3.16 -1.83 10.91
C GLY A 284 2.23 -1.33 12.01
N PHE A 285 1.10 -0.71 11.68
CA PHE A 285 0.10 -0.20 12.65
C PHE A 285 -0.86 -1.31 13.12
N TYR A 286 -0.29 -2.38 13.66
CA TYR A 286 -1.05 -3.52 14.17
C TYR A 286 -0.34 -4.25 15.30
N GLU A 287 -1.13 -4.92 16.13
CA GLU A 287 -0.68 -5.97 17.03
C GLU A 287 -1.22 -7.31 16.51
N CYS A 288 -0.33 -8.30 16.34
CA CYS A 288 -0.74 -9.64 15.91
C CYS A 288 0.05 -10.72 16.66
N LYS A 289 -0.65 -11.72 17.19
CA LYS A 289 -0.06 -12.92 17.79
C LYS A 289 -0.78 -14.16 17.27
N LEU A 290 -0.02 -15.09 16.72
CA LEU A 290 -0.48 -16.41 16.30
C LEU A 290 0.11 -17.47 17.24
N LYS A 291 -0.74 -18.24 17.91
CA LYS A 291 -0.35 -19.40 18.72
C LYS A 291 -1.13 -20.63 18.27
N GLY A 292 -0.48 -21.51 17.50
CA GLY A 292 -1.16 -22.64 16.87
C GLY A 292 -2.17 -22.15 15.82
N TYR A 293 -3.47 -22.17 16.16
CA TYR A 293 -4.57 -21.67 15.32
C TYR A 293 -5.35 -20.53 16.00
N GLU A 294 -4.81 -20.01 17.11
CA GLU A 294 -5.37 -18.86 17.80
C GLU A 294 -4.69 -17.58 17.30
N LEU A 295 -5.48 -16.70 16.69
CA LEU A 295 -5.10 -15.41 16.15
C LEU A 295 -5.69 -14.30 17.01
N ASN A 296 -4.81 -13.53 17.65
CA ASN A 296 -5.16 -12.30 18.34
C ASN A 296 -4.64 -11.13 17.52
N PHE A 297 -5.53 -10.26 17.06
CA PHE A 297 -5.23 -9.21 16.10
C PHE A 297 -5.98 -7.92 16.39
N LYS A 298 -5.26 -6.81 16.33
CA LYS A 298 -5.78 -5.46 16.52
C LYS A 298 -5.08 -4.50 15.58
N LEU A 299 -5.85 -3.61 14.96
CA LEU A 299 -5.34 -2.48 14.18
C LEU A 299 -5.37 -1.22 15.04
N GLU A 300 -4.33 -0.39 14.89
CA GLU A 300 -4.26 0.92 15.52
C GLU A 300 -4.81 1.98 14.58
N LEU A 301 -6.08 2.36 14.76
CA LEU A 301 -6.80 3.28 13.88
C LEU A 301 -7.29 4.49 14.67
N SER A 302 -7.38 5.63 14.00
CA SER A 302 -8.03 6.84 14.54
C SER A 302 -9.49 6.92 14.10
N ASP A 303 -10.31 7.70 14.83
CA ASP A 303 -11.71 7.98 14.50
C ASP A 303 -11.89 8.55 13.08
N ASN A 304 -10.88 9.25 12.58
CA ASN A 304 -10.89 9.81 11.24
C ASN A 304 -10.87 8.71 10.15
N ILE A 305 -10.19 7.59 10.39
CA ILE A 305 -10.14 6.48 9.42
C ILE A 305 -11.52 5.86 9.23
N PHE A 306 -12.30 5.70 10.30
CA PHE A 306 -13.68 5.21 10.18
C PHE A 306 -14.54 6.17 9.35
N LYS A 307 -14.42 7.49 9.55
CA LYS A 307 -15.13 8.47 8.71
C LYS A 307 -14.75 8.37 7.24
N ILE A 308 -13.47 8.18 6.93
CA ILE A 308 -12.98 7.99 5.56
C ILE A 308 -13.56 6.72 4.94
N GLN A 309 -13.63 5.61 5.70
CA GLN A 309 -14.24 4.36 5.25
C GLN A 309 -15.73 4.52 4.95
N GLU A 310 -16.47 5.25 5.79
CA GLU A 310 -17.89 5.56 5.54
C GLU A 310 -18.09 6.42 4.28
N THR A 311 -17.27 7.46 4.09
CA THR A 311 -17.28 8.25 2.84
C THR A 311 -17.00 7.37 1.62
N PHE A 312 -16.03 6.46 1.71
CA PHE A 312 -15.71 5.51 0.64
C PHE A 312 -16.91 4.60 0.32
N ARG A 313 -17.54 4.01 1.34
CA ARG A 313 -18.73 3.15 1.18
C ARG A 313 -19.86 3.87 0.46
N GLY A 314 -20.13 5.13 0.83
CA GLY A 314 -21.15 5.95 0.18
C GLY A 314 -20.88 6.23 -1.30
N ILE A 315 -19.62 6.44 -1.69
CA ILE A 315 -19.24 6.79 -3.06
C ILE A 315 -19.19 5.57 -3.99
N PHE A 316 -18.63 4.46 -3.50
CA PHE A 316 -18.35 3.25 -4.30
C PHE A 316 -19.40 2.15 -4.16
N LYS A 317 -20.37 2.28 -3.23
CA LYS A 317 -21.44 1.31 -3.00
C LYS A 317 -20.90 -0.12 -2.84
N VAL A 318 -20.05 -0.30 -1.83
CA VAL A 318 -19.42 -1.59 -1.53
C VAL A 318 -20.49 -2.64 -1.26
N ASP A 319 -20.35 -3.81 -1.89
CA ASP A 319 -21.24 -4.96 -1.72
C ASP A 319 -20.47 -6.22 -1.31
N LYS A 320 -21.21 -7.32 -1.10
CA LYS A 320 -20.65 -8.63 -0.75
C LYS A 320 -19.71 -9.18 -1.81
N SER A 321 -19.96 -8.90 -3.09
CA SER A 321 -19.13 -9.41 -4.18
C SER A 321 -17.73 -8.81 -4.14
N LEU A 322 -17.66 -7.50 -3.96
CA LEU A 322 -16.38 -6.79 -3.85
C LEU A 322 -15.63 -7.12 -2.56
N LEU A 323 -16.34 -7.33 -1.44
CA LEU A 323 -15.73 -7.80 -0.18
C LEU A 323 -15.20 -9.24 -0.31
N ALA A 324 -15.91 -10.13 -1.01
CA ALA A 324 -15.44 -11.49 -1.30
C ALA A 324 -14.16 -11.45 -2.14
N LEU A 325 -14.11 -10.64 -3.20
CA LEU A 325 -12.89 -10.42 -3.97
C LEU A 325 -11.74 -9.88 -3.12
N CYS A 326 -12.01 -8.93 -2.23
CA CYS A 326 -11.02 -8.43 -1.27
C CYS A 326 -10.49 -9.54 -0.37
N LEU A 327 -11.35 -10.42 0.14
CA LEU A 327 -10.94 -11.59 0.94
C LEU A 327 -10.03 -12.53 0.13
N HIS A 328 -10.36 -12.80 -1.13
CA HIS A 328 -9.50 -13.56 -2.05
C HIS A 328 -8.15 -12.88 -2.30
N LEU A 329 -8.08 -11.55 -2.37
CA LEU A 329 -6.81 -10.83 -2.45
C LEU A 329 -5.94 -11.16 -1.22
N PHE A 330 -6.47 -10.99 0.00
CA PHE A 330 -5.73 -11.27 1.23
C PHE A 330 -5.31 -12.74 1.37
N LEU A 331 -6.17 -13.70 1.00
CA LEU A 331 -5.79 -15.12 1.00
C LEU A 331 -4.67 -15.42 -0.02
N SER A 332 -4.80 -14.89 -1.24
CA SER A 332 -3.84 -15.19 -2.31
C SER A 332 -2.49 -14.49 -2.17
N MET A 333 -2.40 -13.41 -1.38
CA MET A 333 -1.13 -12.72 -1.12
C MET A 333 -0.31 -13.35 0.01
N LEU A 334 -0.90 -14.18 0.88
CA LEU A 334 -0.19 -14.78 2.02
C LEU A 334 1.19 -15.33 1.66
N PRO A 335 1.35 -16.22 0.66
CA PRO A 335 2.67 -16.79 0.37
C PRO A 335 3.69 -15.78 -0.19
N LEU A 336 3.24 -14.62 -0.66
CA LEU A 336 4.10 -13.56 -1.20
C LEU A 336 4.80 -12.75 -0.10
N HIS A 337 4.30 -12.83 1.13
CA HIS A 337 4.84 -12.11 2.30
C HIS A 337 5.59 -13.05 3.26
N TYR A 338 6.15 -14.15 2.74
CA TYR A 338 6.91 -15.13 3.54
C TYR A 338 8.19 -14.56 4.18
N ASP A 339 8.71 -13.45 3.63
CA ASP A 339 9.89 -12.73 4.12
C ASP A 339 9.70 -12.09 5.51
N ASP A 340 8.46 -11.81 5.91
CA ASP A 340 8.13 -11.23 7.21
C ASP A 340 6.98 -12.00 7.86
N GLU A 341 7.32 -12.89 8.79
CA GLU A 341 6.36 -13.73 9.48
C GLU A 341 5.30 -12.94 10.24
N LYS A 342 5.68 -11.82 10.88
CA LYS A 342 4.75 -10.99 11.66
C LYS A 342 3.72 -10.34 10.74
N ARG A 343 4.18 -9.82 9.61
CA ARG A 343 3.30 -9.24 8.60
C ARG A 343 2.41 -10.30 7.97
N GLN A 344 2.95 -11.47 7.64
CA GLN A 344 2.17 -12.58 7.10
C GLN A 344 1.06 -13.03 8.07
N ASN A 345 1.34 -13.05 9.38
CA ASN A 345 0.34 -13.35 10.41
C ASN A 345 -0.75 -12.27 10.48
N ALA A 346 -0.39 -10.99 10.36
CA ALA A 346 -1.35 -9.89 10.33
C ALA A 346 -2.26 -9.94 9.10
N LEU A 347 -1.69 -10.22 7.92
CA LEU A 347 -2.46 -10.41 6.70
C LEU A 347 -3.42 -11.61 6.80
N LEU A 348 -2.97 -12.72 7.40
CA LEU A 348 -3.83 -13.87 7.71
C LEU A 348 -4.94 -13.49 8.69
N ALA A 349 -4.63 -12.78 9.78
CA ALA A 349 -5.66 -12.35 10.72
C ALA A 349 -6.68 -11.40 10.08
N ASN A 350 -6.22 -10.56 9.15
CA ASN A 350 -7.07 -9.60 8.45
C ASN A 350 -8.06 -10.28 7.47
N THR A 351 -7.79 -11.50 6.99
CA THR A 351 -8.79 -12.27 6.21
C THR A 351 -10.03 -12.52 7.05
N TYR A 352 -9.87 -12.86 8.33
CA TYR A 352 -10.97 -13.08 9.27
C TYR A 352 -11.70 -11.80 9.62
N ARG A 353 -11.00 -10.66 9.73
CA ARG A 353 -11.65 -9.36 9.88
C ARG A 353 -12.52 -9.02 8.66
N ILE A 354 -12.03 -9.28 7.45
CA ILE A 354 -12.79 -9.05 6.22
C ILE A 354 -13.97 -10.01 6.12
N TYR A 355 -13.79 -11.27 6.55
CA TYR A 355 -14.89 -12.23 6.64
C TYR A 355 -16.01 -11.74 7.57
N THR A 356 -15.68 -11.16 8.73
CA THR A 356 -16.67 -10.53 9.61
C THR A 356 -17.41 -9.39 8.90
N LEU A 357 -16.68 -8.49 8.22
CA LEU A 357 -17.31 -7.41 7.44
C LEU A 357 -18.26 -7.96 6.36
N LEU A 358 -17.85 -9.01 5.66
CA LEU A 358 -18.66 -9.65 4.61
C LEU A 358 -19.97 -10.24 5.16
N LYS A 359 -19.95 -10.78 6.39
CA LYS A 359 -21.16 -11.30 7.06
C LYS A 359 -22.10 -10.21 7.55
N GLU A 360 -21.56 -9.05 7.93
CA GLU A 360 -22.32 -7.92 8.45
C GLU A 360 -22.91 -7.05 7.33
N GLU A 361 -22.32 -7.08 6.14
CA GLU A 361 -22.86 -6.41 4.95
C GLU A 361 -24.27 -6.97 4.66
N GLN A 362 -25.25 -6.09 4.44
CA GLN A 362 -26.65 -6.49 4.22
C GLN A 362 -26.88 -6.87 2.77
#